data_AF-A0A4U1FJQ7-F1
#
_entry.id   AF-A0A4U1FJQ7-F1
#
_cell.length_a   1.000
_cell.length_b   1.000
_cell.length_c   1.000
_cell.angle_alpha   90.00
_cell.angle_beta   90.00
_cell.angle_gamma   90.00
#
_symmetry.space_group_name_H-M   'P 1'
#
loop_
_entity.id
_entity.type
_entity.pdbx_description
1 polymer ?
#
loop_
_entity_poly.entity_id
_entity_poly.type
_entity_poly.pdbx_seq_one_letter_code
_entity_poly.pdbx_strand_id
1 'polypeptide(L)'
;MFSVLKFDPDDVALEDVGHFFPELAEEKCEGAECLLKMQNQRGGRALFQDVQKPSQDEWGKTQDAMEDAILIEKNLNQALLDLHALGSAHADPHLCDFLESHFLDEGVKLIKKMGAT
;
A
#
# COMPACT_ATOMS: atom_id res chain seq x y z
N MET A 1 -10.03 -1.40 -0.78
CA MET A 1 -9.01 -0.62 -0.05
C MET A 1 -9.32 -0.83 1.42
N PHE A 2 -8.49 -1.62 2.09
CA PHE A 2 -8.60 -2.09 3.49
C PHE A 2 -9.99 -1.95 4.12
N SER A 3 -10.83 -2.98 3.99
CA SER A 3 -11.90 -3.15 4.99
C SER A 3 -11.22 -3.13 6.34
N VAL A 4 -11.65 -2.22 7.21
CA VAL A 4 -11.22 -2.11 8.60
C VAL A 4 -11.12 -3.53 9.17
N LEU A 5 -9.90 -3.96 9.43
CA LEU A 5 -9.60 -5.28 9.96
C LEU A 5 -10.34 -5.45 11.27
N LYS A 6 -11.35 -6.32 11.26
CA LYS A 6 -12.19 -6.56 12.42
C LYS A 6 -11.51 -7.67 13.22
N PHE A 7 -10.78 -7.28 14.27
CA PHE A 7 -10.16 -8.21 15.20
C PHE A 7 -11.20 -8.82 16.14
N ASP A 8 -10.99 -10.08 16.52
CA ASP A 8 -11.76 -10.76 17.55
C ASP A 8 -11.45 -10.14 18.94
N PRO A 9 -12.45 -9.76 19.77
CA PRO A 9 -12.21 -9.06 21.04
C PRO A 9 -11.39 -9.84 22.08
N ASP A 10 -11.29 -11.17 21.93
CA ASP A 10 -10.56 -12.03 22.85
C ASP A 10 -9.04 -12.18 22.50
N ASP A 11 -8.59 -11.66 21.36
CA ASP A 11 -7.16 -11.66 20.93
C ASP A 11 -6.49 -10.27 21.13
N VAL A 12 -7.11 -9.39 21.93
CA VAL A 12 -6.65 -8.02 22.22
C VAL A 12 -5.60 -8.04 23.33
N ALA A 13 -4.43 -8.63 23.04
CA ALA A 13 -3.22 -8.44 23.84
C ALA A 13 -2.30 -7.34 23.25
N LEU A 14 -2.65 -6.77 22.09
CA LEU A 14 -1.82 -5.82 21.35
C LEU A 14 -2.61 -4.55 21.01
N GLU A 15 -2.66 -3.62 21.96
CA GLU A 15 -3.22 -2.26 21.78
C GLU A 15 -2.61 -1.54 20.55
N ASP A 16 -1.35 -1.84 20.21
CA ASP A 16 -0.63 -1.27 19.06
C ASP A 16 -1.20 -1.67 17.68
N VAL A 17 -1.85 -2.83 17.57
CA VAL A 17 -2.35 -3.34 16.28
C VAL A 17 -3.65 -2.65 15.87
N GLY A 18 -4.44 -2.20 16.85
CA GLY A 18 -5.70 -1.48 16.61
C GLY A 18 -5.51 -0.14 15.90
N HIS A 19 -4.33 0.47 16.02
CA HIS A 19 -3.97 1.74 15.36
C HIS A 19 -3.19 1.54 14.07
N PHE A 20 -2.38 0.48 13.98
CA PHE A 20 -1.49 0.24 12.84
C PHE A 20 -2.22 0.18 11.49
N PHE A 21 -3.31 -0.59 11.42
CA PHE A 21 -4.01 -0.81 10.15
C PHE A 21 -4.85 0.37 9.65
N PRO A 22 -5.55 1.11 10.53
CA PRO A 22 -6.14 2.40 10.14
C PRO A 22 -5.11 3.41 9.61
N GLU A 23 -3.96 3.56 10.30
CA GLU A 23 -2.87 4.44 9.84
C GLU A 23 -2.32 4.00 8.49
N LEU A 24 -2.11 2.69 8.31
CA LEU A 24 -1.68 2.12 7.04
C LEU A 24 -2.70 2.40 5.92
N ALA A 25 -4.00 2.27 6.21
CA ALA A 25 -5.05 2.57 5.24
C ALA A 25 -5.05 4.05 4.82
N GLU A 26 -4.81 4.96 5.77
CA GLU A 26 -4.65 6.40 5.51
C GLU A 26 -3.43 6.67 4.63
N GLU A 27 -2.27 6.10 4.96
CA GLU A 27 -1.04 6.20 4.15
C GLU A 27 -1.27 5.73 2.70
N LYS A 28 -2.00 4.62 2.51
CA LYS A 28 -2.34 4.14 1.16
C LYS A 28 -3.30 5.08 0.42
N CYS A 29 -4.22 5.73 1.12
CA CYS A 29 -5.10 6.75 0.53
C CYS A 29 -4.27 7.97 0.07
N GLU A 30 -3.37 8.46 0.92
CA GLU A 30 -2.47 9.56 0.56
C GLU A 30 -1.59 9.23 -0.63
N GLY A 31 -1.05 8.01 -0.69
CA GLY A 31 -0.29 7.51 -1.84
C GLY A 31 -1.11 7.49 -3.14
N ALA A 32 -2.36 7.02 -3.08
CA ALA A 32 -3.27 7.02 -4.22
C ALA A 32 -3.59 8.45 -4.70
N GLU A 33 -3.84 9.37 -3.77
CA GLU A 33 -4.02 10.79 -4.10
C GLU A 33 -2.78 11.41 -4.73
N CYS A 34 -1.58 11.05 -4.24
CA CYS A 34 -0.32 11.52 -4.78
C CYS A 34 -0.15 11.10 -6.25
N LEU A 35 -0.46 9.83 -6.57
CA LEU A 35 -0.46 9.32 -7.95
C LEU A 35 -1.46 10.07 -8.85
N LEU A 36 -2.69 10.30 -8.35
CA LEU A 36 -3.71 11.05 -9.10
C LEU A 36 -3.28 12.50 -9.37
N LYS A 37 -2.68 13.17 -8.38
CA LYS A 37 -2.14 14.53 -8.52
C LYS A 37 -1.04 14.56 -9.58
N MET A 38 -0.08 13.63 -9.53
CA MET A 38 0.99 13.53 -10.52
C MET A 38 0.44 13.29 -11.93
N GLN A 39 -0.54 12.40 -12.08
CA GLN A 39 -1.17 12.13 -13.36
C GLN A 39 -1.87 13.37 -13.94
N ASN A 40 -2.59 14.13 -13.10
CA ASN A 40 -3.25 15.38 -13.51
C ASN A 40 -2.23 16.48 -13.88
N GLN A 41 -1.12 16.60 -13.13
CA GLN A 41 -0.06 17.57 -13.41
C GLN A 41 0.59 17.36 -14.78
N ARG A 42 0.69 16.10 -15.22
CA ARG A 42 1.24 15.75 -16.54
C ARG A 42 0.21 15.78 -17.67
N GLY A 43 -1.00 16.27 -17.40
CA GLY A 43 -2.09 16.32 -18.38
C GLY A 43 -2.72 14.95 -18.69
N GLY A 44 -2.40 13.93 -17.88
CA GLY A 44 -3.05 12.63 -17.95
C GLY A 44 -4.49 12.68 -17.47
N ARG A 45 -5.26 11.62 -17.74
CA ARG A 45 -6.64 11.47 -17.28
C ARG A 45 -6.77 10.20 -16.46
N ALA A 46 -7.15 10.37 -15.20
CA ALA A 46 -7.43 9.24 -14.32
C ALA A 46 -8.68 8.49 -14.82
N LEU A 47 -8.57 7.17 -14.89
CA LEU A 47 -9.69 6.26 -15.15
C LEU A 47 -9.85 5.37 -13.92
N PHE A 48 -10.97 5.51 -13.22
CA PHE A 48 -11.27 4.70 -12.05
C PHE A 48 -11.86 3.36 -12.47
N GLN A 49 -11.40 2.30 -11.81
CA GLN A 49 -11.93 0.95 -11.94
C GLN A 49 -12.55 0.53 -10.60
N ASP A 50 -13.44 -0.46 -10.65
CA ASP A 50 -14.07 -0.98 -9.44
C ASP A 50 -13.03 -1.59 -8.50
N VAL A 51 -12.97 -1.04 -7.29
CA VAL A 51 -12.11 -1.54 -6.22
C VAL A 51 -12.70 -2.82 -5.69
N GLN A 52 -11.99 -3.94 -5.89
CA GLN A 52 -12.43 -5.23 -5.39
C GLN A 52 -12.46 -5.25 -3.86
N LYS A 53 -13.49 -5.90 -3.32
CA LYS A 53 -13.57 -6.22 -1.90
C LYS A 53 -12.40 -7.16 -1.54
N PRO A 54 -11.81 -7.04 -0.33
CA PRO A 54 -10.85 -8.02 0.15
C PRO A 54 -11.40 -9.45 0.06
N SER A 55 -10.51 -10.43 -0.16
CA SER A 55 -10.87 -11.85 -0.26
C SER A 55 -11.40 -12.46 1.04
N GLN A 56 -11.11 -11.80 2.17
CA GLN A 56 -11.56 -12.20 3.51
C GLN A 56 -12.26 -11.03 4.21
N ASP A 57 -13.30 -11.38 4.96
CA ASP A 57 -14.06 -10.43 5.80
C ASP A 57 -13.63 -10.47 7.27
N GLU A 58 -13.02 -11.58 7.70
CA GLU A 58 -12.56 -11.82 9.05
C GLU A 58 -11.14 -12.34 9.01
N TRP A 59 -10.27 -11.70 9.78
CA TRP A 59 -8.92 -12.18 10.03
C TRP A 59 -8.93 -12.80 11.41
N GLY A 60 -8.73 -14.12 11.47
CA GLY A 60 -8.87 -14.88 12.71
C GLY A 60 -7.86 -14.43 13.76
N LYS A 61 -6.57 -14.41 13.40
CA LYS A 61 -5.48 -13.96 14.27
C LYS A 61 -4.79 -12.74 13.71
N THR A 62 -4.22 -11.95 14.61
CA THR A 62 -3.38 -10.80 14.25
C THR A 62 -2.21 -11.16 13.32
N GLN A 63 -1.61 -12.33 13.53
CA GLN A 63 -0.52 -12.81 12.68
C GLN A 63 -0.97 -12.99 11.22
N ASP A 64 -2.15 -13.58 10.99
CA ASP A 64 -2.67 -13.83 9.64
C ASP A 64 -2.91 -12.51 8.90
N ALA A 65 -3.46 -11.50 9.60
CA ALA A 65 -3.65 -10.15 9.05
C ALA A 65 -2.33 -9.47 8.67
N MET A 66 -1.29 -9.65 9.49
CA MET A 66 0.03 -9.07 9.21
C MET A 66 0.69 -9.76 8.02
N GLU A 67 0.61 -11.09 7.92
CA GLU A 67 1.14 -11.85 6.79
C GLU A 67 0.48 -11.46 5.46
N ASP A 68 -0.85 -11.27 5.45
CA ASP A 68 -1.59 -10.77 4.31
C ASP A 68 -1.18 -9.34 3.93
N ALA A 69 -1.03 -8.46 4.92
CA ALA A 69 -0.60 -7.09 4.68
C ALA A 69 0.82 -7.02 4.09
N ILE A 70 1.74 -7.86 4.56
CA ILE A 70 3.09 -8.00 3.98
C ILE A 70 3.01 -8.47 2.53
N LEU A 71 2.14 -9.44 2.22
CA LEU A 71 1.96 -9.93 0.85
C LEU A 71 1.41 -8.83 -0.07
N ILE A 72 0.39 -8.11 0.38
CA ILE A 72 -0.18 -6.97 -0.34
C ILE A 72 0.89 -5.92 -0.61
N GLU A 73 1.70 -5.57 0.39
CA GLU A 73 2.74 -4.56 0.27
C GLU A 73 3.87 -4.99 -0.68
N LYS A 74 4.26 -6.26 -0.66
CA LYS A 74 5.22 -6.82 -1.62
C LYS A 74 4.69 -6.74 -3.06
N ASN A 75 3.43 -7.08 -3.27
CA ASN A 75 2.80 -6.98 -4.58
C ASN A 75 2.72 -5.53 -5.07
N LEU A 76 2.41 -4.59 -4.18
CA LEU A 76 2.40 -3.16 -4.48
C LEU A 76 3.80 -2.68 -4.87
N ASN A 77 4.83 -3.05 -4.13
CA ASN A 77 6.22 -2.72 -4.45
C ASN A 77 6.66 -3.30 -5.80
N GLN A 78 6.27 -4.53 -6.11
CA GLN A 78 6.56 -5.10 -7.43
C GLN A 78 5.89 -4.30 -8.55
N ALA A 79 4.62 -3.92 -8.38
CA ALA A 79 3.92 -3.09 -9.36
C ALA A 79 4.56 -1.70 -9.55
N LEU A 80 5.08 -1.10 -8.47
CA LEU A 80 5.81 0.18 -8.53
C LEU A 80 7.16 0.04 -9.24
N LEU A 81 7.88 -1.07 -9.01
CA LEU A 81 9.13 -1.38 -9.72
C LEU A 81 8.88 -1.62 -11.21
N ASP A 82 7.81 -2.33 -11.56
CA ASP A 82 7.43 -2.56 -12.96
C ASP A 82 7.07 -1.23 -13.65
N LEU A 83 6.36 -0.33 -12.94
CA LEU A 83 6.05 1.01 -13.44
C LEU A 83 7.30 1.87 -13.60
N HIS A 84 8.25 1.78 -12.66
CA HIS A 84 9.55 2.46 -12.76
C HIS A 84 10.35 1.96 -13.96
N ALA A 85 10.42 0.64 -14.17
CA ALA A 85 11.07 0.04 -15.33
C ALA A 85 10.41 0.51 -16.64
N LEU A 86 9.08 0.64 -16.66
CA LEU A 86 8.36 1.20 -17.80
C LEU A 86 8.74 2.67 -18.05
N GLY A 87 8.79 3.49 -16.99
CA GLY A 87 9.23 4.89 -17.07
C GLY A 87 10.66 5.00 -17.61
N SER A 88 11.56 4.15 -17.14
CA SER A 88 12.95 4.06 -17.61
C SER A 88 13.02 3.69 -19.09
N ALA A 89 12.25 2.69 -19.52
CA ALA A 89 12.18 2.26 -20.92
C ALA A 89 11.65 3.36 -21.86
N HIS A 90 10.79 4.24 -21.36
CA HIS A 90 10.24 5.39 -22.10
C HIS A 90 11.07 6.67 -21.92
N ALA A 91 12.22 6.60 -21.24
CA ALA A 91 13.06 7.73 -20.91
C ALA A 91 12.28 8.87 -20.20
N ASP A 92 11.45 8.51 -19.22
CA ASP A 92 10.72 9.43 -18.35
C ASP A 92 11.42 9.53 -16.98
N PRO A 93 12.47 10.36 -16.84
CA PRO A 93 13.22 10.47 -15.59
C PRO A 93 12.38 11.06 -14.46
N HIS A 94 11.39 11.91 -14.77
CA HIS A 94 10.54 12.49 -13.74
C HIS A 94 9.58 11.45 -13.15
N LEU A 95 9.16 10.43 -13.93
CA LEU A 95 8.31 9.37 -13.39
C LEU A 95 9.13 8.48 -12.46
N CYS A 96 10.35 8.15 -12.88
CA CYS A 96 11.28 7.36 -12.10
C CYS A 96 11.61 8.04 -10.76
N ASP A 97 12.03 9.31 -10.79
CA ASP A 97 12.34 10.11 -9.60
C ASP A 97 11.14 10.25 -8.65
N PHE A 98 9.94 10.43 -9.21
CA PHE A 98 8.70 10.50 -8.42
C PHE A 98 8.41 9.19 -7.68
N LEU A 99 8.58 8.03 -8.32
CA LEU A 99 8.35 6.73 -7.68
C LEU A 99 9.41 6.42 -6.62
N GLU A 100 10.68 6.76 -6.89
CA GLU A 100 11.78 6.60 -5.94
C GLU A 100 11.60 7.45 -4.68
N SER A 101 11.24 8.74 -4.85
CA SER A 101 11.13 9.70 -3.76
C SER A 101 9.90 9.52 -2.87
N HIS A 102 8.78 9.05 -3.42
CA HIS A 102 7.51 8.98 -2.70
C HIS A 102 7.05 7.57 -2.32
N PHE A 103 7.54 6.51 -2.96
CA PHE A 103 6.95 5.18 -2.79
C PHE A 103 7.97 4.08 -2.49
N LEU A 104 9.06 3.97 -3.26
CA LEU A 104 9.93 2.79 -3.17
C LEU A 104 10.67 2.66 -1.83
N ASP A 105 11.14 3.77 -1.24
CA ASP A 105 11.81 3.73 0.07
C ASP A 105 10.80 3.44 1.21
N GLU A 106 9.63 4.07 1.16
CA GLU A 106 8.56 3.87 2.15
C GLU A 106 8.02 2.43 2.14
N GLY A 107 7.78 1.86 0.96
CA GLY A 107 7.35 0.47 0.84
C GLY A 107 8.35 -0.53 1.43
N VAL A 108 9.65 -0.28 1.30
CA VAL A 108 10.69 -1.15 1.90
C VAL A 108 10.73 -0.98 3.42
N LYS A 109 10.59 0.25 3.93
CA LYS A 109 10.52 0.51 5.38
C LYS A 109 9.30 -0.16 6.00
N LEU A 110 8.15 -0.07 5.36
CA LEU A 110 6.90 -0.64 5.84
C LEU A 110 6.96 -2.17 5.90
N ILE A 111 7.48 -2.85 4.85
CA ILE A 111 7.69 -4.30 4.88
C ILE A 111 8.61 -4.71 6.02
N LYS A 112 9.70 -3.97 6.26
CA LYS A 112 10.62 -4.23 7.37
C LYS A 112 9.94 -4.04 8.74
N LYS A 113 9.11 -3.00 8.89
CA LYS A 113 8.35 -2.72 10.11
C LYS A 113 7.40 -3.88 10.43
N MET A 114 6.64 -4.35 9.44
CA MET A 114 5.68 -5.46 9.59
C MET A 114 6.35 -6.82 9.81
N GLY A 115 7.53 -7.05 9.22
CA GLY A 115 8.27 -8.30 9.39
C GLY A 115 9.13 -8.40 10.65
N ALA A 116 9.28 -7.31 11.42
CA ALA A 116 10.06 -7.26 12.65
C ALA A 116 9.20 -7.45 13.92
N THR A 117 7.88 -7.33 13.78
CA THR A 117 6.86 -7.69 14.78
C THR A 117 6.57 -9.18 14.76
#